data_AF-A0A6I3MDR8-F1
#
_entry.id   AF-A0A6I3MDR8-F1
#
_cell.length_a   1.000
_cell.length_b   1.000
_cell.length_c   1.000
_cell.angle_alpha   90.00
_cell.angle_beta   90.00
_cell.angle_gamma   90.00
#
_symmetry.space_group_name_H-M   'P 1'
#
loop_
_entity.id
_entity.type
_entity.pdbx_description
1 polymer ?
#
loop_
_entity_poly.entity_id
_entity_poly.type
_entity_poly.pdbx_seq_one_letter_code
_entity_poly.pdbx_strand_id
1 'polypeptide(L)'
;MIDGRRGAAPSRWISVVFLQDEDAGELLAMIDREGEAAAIEYLKQWDVGDDTTHAALANGYVYDRIPEGSADRTVEDPDSPYALTYSELYGYVSLLRRYEPLVDAGTVAPGASVETSAPFRDTVPHHWDADPALSAHRSRHAIAL
;
A
#
# COMPACT_ATOMS: atom_id res chain seq x y z
N MET A 1 1.86 17.55 -37.03
CA MET A 1 2.47 17.66 -35.70
C MET A 1 1.38 17.35 -34.69
N ILE A 2 1.21 16.07 -34.36
CA ILE A 2 0.29 15.60 -33.32
C ILE A 2 1.16 15.03 -32.23
N ASP A 3 1.31 15.79 -31.14
CA ASP A 3 1.98 15.34 -29.93
C ASP A 3 1.09 14.30 -29.26
N GLY A 4 1.35 13.04 -29.59
CA GLY A 4 0.71 11.88 -28.98
C GLY A 4 1.18 11.75 -27.54
N ARG A 5 0.69 12.64 -26.67
CA ARG A 5 0.64 12.36 -25.23
C ARG A 5 -0.35 11.23 -25.08
N ARG A 6 0.12 10.00 -25.23
CA ARG A 6 -0.49 8.87 -24.53
C ARG A 6 -0.65 9.37 -23.11
N GLY A 7 -1.88 9.64 -22.69
CA GLY A 7 -2.15 9.99 -21.31
C GLY A 7 -1.67 8.79 -20.52
N ALA A 8 -0.43 8.86 -20.02
CA ALA A 8 0.07 7.89 -19.08
C ALA A 8 -0.93 7.96 -17.94
N ALA A 9 -1.72 6.89 -17.77
CA ALA A 9 -2.55 6.79 -16.59
C ALA A 9 -1.63 7.06 -15.39
N PRO A 10 -2.06 7.87 -14.40
CA PRO A 10 -1.23 8.10 -13.23
C PRO A 10 -0.84 6.73 -12.68
N SER A 11 0.46 6.46 -12.61
CA SER A 11 0.94 5.18 -12.10
C SER A 11 0.48 5.05 -10.66
N ARG A 12 -0.36 4.06 -10.39
CA ARG A 12 -0.86 3.80 -9.04
C ARG A 12 0.09 2.87 -8.31
N TRP A 13 -0.06 2.83 -7.00
CA TRP A 13 0.69 1.98 -6.10
C TRP A 13 -0.30 1.14 -5.29
N ILE A 14 0.01 -0.13 -5.09
CA ILE A 14 -0.71 -0.98 -4.14
C ILE A 14 0.20 -1.29 -2.96
N SER A 15 -0.37 -1.41 -1.76
CA SER A 15 0.37 -1.96 -0.63
C SER A 15 0.50 -3.47 -0.78
N VAL A 16 1.74 -3.94 -0.83
CA VAL A 16 2.07 -5.38 -0.76
C VAL A 16 2.06 -5.81 0.70
N VAL A 17 2.69 -5.00 1.55
CA VAL A 17 2.81 -5.24 2.98
C VAL A 17 2.91 -3.93 3.73
N PHE A 18 2.32 -3.91 4.91
CA PHE A 18 2.51 -2.86 5.90
C PHE A 18 2.78 -3.52 7.26
N LEU A 19 3.92 -3.16 7.87
CA LEU A 19 4.36 -3.63 9.18
C LEU A 19 4.51 -2.45 10.12
N GLN A 20 4.16 -2.65 11.39
CA GLN A 20 4.28 -1.65 12.45
C GLN A 20 4.79 -2.28 13.75
N ASP A 21 5.30 -1.44 14.65
CA ASP A 21 5.74 -1.80 16.01
C ASP A 21 6.77 -2.94 16.00
N GLU A 22 6.49 -4.08 16.63
CA GLU A 22 7.43 -5.19 16.77
C GLU A 22 7.82 -5.79 15.41
N ASP A 23 6.85 -5.96 14.51
CA ASP A 23 7.09 -6.54 13.18
C ASP A 23 7.91 -5.59 12.30
N ALA A 24 7.70 -4.28 12.43
CA ALA A 24 8.53 -3.28 11.75
C ALA A 24 9.93 -3.17 12.37
N GLY A 25 10.05 -3.35 13.69
CA GLY A 25 11.31 -3.20 14.41
C GLY A 25 12.41 -4.13 13.89
N GLU A 26 12.07 -5.38 13.56
CA GLU A 26 13.03 -6.33 12.97
C GLU A 26 13.54 -5.84 11.61
N LEU A 27 12.63 -5.30 10.78
CA LEU A 27 12.97 -4.80 9.46
C LEU A 27 13.69 -3.45 9.48
N LEU A 28 13.35 -2.56 10.41
CA LEU A 28 14.10 -1.33 10.64
C LEU A 28 15.55 -1.64 11.06
N ALA A 29 15.75 -2.65 11.93
CA ALA A 29 17.08 -3.11 12.30
C ALA A 29 17.82 -3.79 11.13
N MET A 30 17.10 -4.48 10.24
CA MET A 30 17.67 -5.02 8.99
C MET A 30 18.11 -3.88 8.05
N ILE A 31 17.28 -2.84 7.91
CA ILE A 31 17.59 -1.66 7.08
C ILE A 31 18.85 -0.97 7.61
N ASP A 32 18.98 -0.74 8.92
CA ASP A 32 20.17 -0.12 9.51
C ASP A 32 21.45 -0.96 9.28
N ARG A 33 21.34 -2.29 9.35
CA ARG A 33 22.49 -3.21 9.23
C ARG A 33 22.89 -3.51 7.78
N GLU A 34 21.91 -3.74 6.91
CA GLU A 34 22.08 -4.35 5.58
C GLU A 34 21.65 -3.42 4.43
N GLY A 35 20.98 -2.32 4.76
CA GLY A 35 20.47 -1.34 3.81
C GLY A 35 19.05 -1.63 3.32
N GLU A 36 18.47 -0.63 2.66
CA GLU A 36 17.10 -0.64 2.18
C GLU A 36 16.87 -1.66 1.06
N ALA A 37 17.89 -1.90 0.23
CA ALA A 37 17.85 -2.90 -0.83
C ALA A 37 17.62 -4.32 -0.28
N ALA A 38 18.26 -4.66 0.84
CA ALA A 38 18.07 -5.97 1.49
C ALA A 38 16.64 -6.13 2.02
N ALA A 39 16.08 -5.07 2.63
CA ALA A 39 14.71 -5.07 3.11
C ALA A 39 13.69 -5.19 1.97
N ILE A 40 13.92 -4.53 0.84
CA ILE A 40 13.10 -4.68 -0.37
C ILE A 40 13.12 -6.12 -0.86
N GLU A 41 14.30 -6.74 -1.03
CA GLU A 41 14.39 -8.14 -1.46
C GLU A 41 13.71 -9.11 -0.49
N TYR A 42 13.82 -8.86 0.81
CA TYR A 42 13.13 -9.67 1.83
C TYR A 42 11.61 -9.52 1.73
N LEU A 43 11.08 -8.30 1.64
CA LEU A 43 9.63 -8.06 1.59
C LEU A 43 8.98 -8.51 0.28
N LYS A 44 9.72 -8.47 -0.83
CA LYS A 44 9.24 -8.95 -2.14
C LYS A 44 8.81 -10.41 -2.12
N GLN A 45 9.35 -11.22 -1.21
CA GLN A 45 8.96 -12.64 -1.11
C GLN A 45 7.50 -12.82 -0.62
N TRP A 46 6.88 -11.77 -0.06
CA TRP A 46 5.48 -11.79 0.38
C TRP A 46 4.51 -11.35 -0.71
N ASP A 47 5.02 -10.85 -1.83
CA ASP A 47 4.20 -10.50 -2.97
C ASP A 47 3.87 -11.75 -3.80
N VAL A 48 2.61 -12.18 -3.75
CA VAL A 48 2.10 -13.34 -4.49
C VAL A 48 1.52 -12.93 -5.85
N GLY A 49 1.78 -11.70 -6.30
CA GLY A 49 1.38 -11.24 -7.63
C GLY A 49 -0.07 -10.78 -7.68
N ASP A 50 -0.91 -11.50 -8.44
CA ASP A 50 -2.32 -11.12 -8.66
C ASP A 50 -3.15 -11.20 -7.38
N ASP A 51 -2.88 -12.20 -6.53
CA ASP A 51 -3.58 -12.40 -5.26
C ASP A 51 -3.40 -11.17 -4.33
N THR A 52 -2.15 -10.73 -4.16
CA THR A 52 -1.82 -9.49 -3.44
C THR A 52 -2.44 -8.26 -4.10
N THR A 53 -2.53 -8.22 -5.42
CA THR A 53 -3.21 -7.11 -6.14
C THR A 53 -4.70 -7.08 -5.80
N HIS A 54 -5.37 -8.23 -5.92
CA HIS A 54 -6.78 -8.34 -5.63
C HIS A 54 -7.06 -7.96 -4.19
N ALA A 55 -6.30 -8.51 -3.25
CA ALA A 55 -6.46 -8.22 -1.83
C ALA A 55 -6.23 -6.73 -1.52
N ALA A 56 -5.19 -6.10 -2.10
CA ALA A 56 -4.98 -4.66 -1.96
C ALA A 56 -6.14 -3.83 -2.53
N LEU A 57 -6.66 -4.19 -3.71
CA LEU A 57 -7.80 -3.49 -4.33
C LEU A 57 -9.09 -3.67 -3.54
N ALA A 58 -9.37 -4.89 -3.05
CA ALA A 58 -10.56 -5.20 -2.27
C ALA A 58 -10.59 -4.48 -0.92
N ASN A 59 -9.41 -4.32 -0.29
CA ASN A 59 -9.28 -3.60 0.96
C ASN A 59 -9.05 -2.09 0.77
N GLY A 60 -8.87 -1.61 -0.45
CA GLY A 60 -8.66 -0.19 -0.75
C GLY A 60 -7.24 0.33 -0.48
N TYR A 61 -6.25 -0.57 -0.36
CA TYR A 61 -4.83 -0.22 -0.22
C TYR A 61 -4.19 0.14 -1.57
N VAL A 62 -4.84 1.05 -2.29
CA VAL A 62 -4.40 1.58 -3.59
C VAL A 62 -4.23 3.09 -3.49
N TYR A 63 -3.12 3.58 -4.01
CA TYR A 63 -2.71 4.98 -3.89
C TYR A 63 -2.34 5.55 -5.26
N ASP A 64 -2.65 6.82 -5.48
CA ASP A 64 -2.29 7.52 -6.73
C ASP A 64 -0.80 7.95 -6.74
N ARG A 65 -0.22 8.08 -5.56
CA ARG A 65 1.21 8.34 -5.32
C ARG A 65 1.67 7.57 -4.08
N ILE A 66 2.97 7.45 -3.89
CA ILE A 66 3.52 6.86 -2.66
C ILE A 66 3.02 7.69 -1.45
N PRO A 67 2.37 7.05 -0.47
CA PRO A 67 1.99 7.71 0.78
C PRO A 67 3.25 7.96 1.62
N GLU A 68 3.81 9.16 1.50
CA GLU A 68 4.95 9.63 2.29
C GLU A 68 4.53 10.77 3.23
N GLY A 69 4.84 10.62 4.51
CA GLY A 69 4.79 11.65 5.54
C GLY A 69 6.12 12.39 5.67
N SER A 70 6.13 13.52 6.38
CA SER A 70 7.36 14.33 6.56
C SER A 70 8.47 13.65 7.36
N ALA A 71 8.15 12.59 8.11
CA ALA A 71 9.12 11.81 8.89
C ALA A 71 9.52 10.51 8.17
N ASP A 72 9.09 10.33 6.93
CA ASP A 72 9.25 9.08 6.22
C ASP A 72 10.47 9.13 5.33
N ARG A 73 11.05 7.95 5.17
CA ARG A 73 12.08 7.68 4.18
C ARG A 73 11.45 6.84 3.10
N THR A 74 11.58 7.31 1.86
CA THR A 74 11.09 6.61 0.67
C THR A 74 12.29 6.24 -0.19
N VAL A 75 12.37 4.97 -0.57
CA VAL A 75 13.34 4.44 -1.52
C VAL A 75 12.60 3.87 -2.71
N GLU A 76 12.92 4.41 -3.87
CA GLU A 76 12.42 3.94 -5.17
C GLU A 76 13.62 3.55 -6.02
N ASP A 77 13.51 2.45 -6.75
CA ASP A 77 14.48 2.08 -7.76
C ASP A 77 13.82 2.18 -9.15
N PRO A 78 14.42 2.89 -10.13
CA PRO A 78 13.81 3.12 -11.44
C PRO A 78 13.69 1.84 -12.28
N ASP A 79 14.49 0.81 -11.99
CA ASP A 79 14.47 -0.48 -12.68
C ASP A 79 13.56 -1.51 -11.97
N SER A 80 12.98 -1.13 -10.83
CA SER A 80 12.12 -1.97 -9.98
C SER A 80 10.70 -1.42 -9.89
N PRO A 81 9.66 -2.27 -9.90
CA PRO A 81 8.29 -1.83 -9.65
C PRO A 81 8.01 -1.56 -8.17
N TYR A 82 9.00 -1.68 -7.28
CA TYR A 82 8.80 -1.58 -5.84
C TYR A 82 9.29 -0.26 -5.27
N ALA A 83 8.56 0.23 -4.27
CA ALA A 83 8.98 1.35 -3.43
C ALA A 83 8.89 0.92 -1.96
N LEU A 84 9.92 1.26 -1.19
CA LEU A 84 9.94 1.08 0.25
C LEU A 84 9.66 2.41 0.93
N THR A 85 8.73 2.44 1.87
CA THR A 85 8.49 3.58 2.74
C THR A 85 8.60 3.14 4.18
N TYR A 86 9.40 3.84 4.98
CA TYR A 86 9.56 3.53 6.39
C TYR A 86 9.73 4.79 7.24
N SER A 87 9.34 4.69 8.51
CA SER A 87 9.60 5.73 9.49
C SER A 87 10.06 5.08 10.78
N GLU A 88 11.29 5.40 11.19
CA GLU A 88 11.83 4.98 12.49
C GLU A 88 11.10 5.67 13.64
N LEU A 89 10.63 6.91 13.42
CA LEU A 89 9.91 7.69 14.43
C LEU A 89 8.55 7.06 14.76
N TYR A 90 7.83 6.60 13.74
CA TYR A 90 6.51 5.98 13.87
C TYR A 90 6.55 4.45 13.86
N GLY A 91 7.74 3.86 13.76
CA GLY A 91 7.96 2.43 13.83
C GLY A 91 7.20 1.63 12.77
N TYR A 92 7.26 2.04 11.50
CA TYR A 92 6.63 1.26 10.42
C TYR A 92 7.51 1.09 9.20
N VAL A 93 7.20 0.05 8.43
CA VAL A 93 7.79 -0.27 7.13
C VAL A 93 6.69 -0.73 6.19
N SER A 94 6.64 -0.20 4.97
CA SER A 94 5.71 -0.61 3.94
C SER A 94 6.43 -0.85 2.62
N LEU A 95 6.09 -1.96 1.97
CA LEU A 95 6.45 -2.20 0.57
C LEU A 95 5.24 -1.90 -0.30
N LEU A 96 5.47 -1.07 -1.30
CA LEU A 96 4.51 -0.72 -2.34
C LEU A 96 4.96 -1.33 -3.65
N ARG A 97 4.00 -1.74 -4.48
CA ARG A 97 4.25 -2.14 -5.86
C ARG A 97 3.47 -1.23 -6.82
N ARG A 98 4.15 -0.82 -7.88
CA ARG A 98 3.54 -0.07 -8.98
C ARG A 98 2.51 -0.94 -9.68
N TYR A 99 1.30 -0.43 -9.76
CA TYR A 99 0.15 -1.07 -10.35
C TYR A 99 -0.38 -0.19 -11.47
N GLU A 100 -0.33 -0.72 -12.69
CA GLU A 100 -1.01 -0.12 -13.83
C GLU A 100 -2.32 -0.86 -14.01
N PRO A 101 -3.48 -0.25 -13.71
CA PRO A 101 -4.74 -0.87 -14.08
C PRO A 101 -4.70 -1.05 -15.59
N LEU A 102 -4.94 -2.27 -16.06
CA LEU A 102 -5.15 -2.51 -17.48
C LEU A 102 -6.34 -1.62 -17.85
N VAL A 103 -6.07 -0.50 -18.52
CA VAL A 103 -7.14 0.31 -19.08
C VAL A 103 -7.78 -0.59 -20.13
N ASP A 104 -8.93 -1.16 -19.80
CA ASP A 104 -9.74 -1.88 -20.75
C ASP A 104 -10.06 -0.87 -21.85
N ALA A 105 -9.36 -0.99 -22.97
CA ALA A 105 -9.57 -0.17 -24.15
C ALA A 105 -10.87 -0.63 -24.81
N GLY A 106 -11.99 -0.34 -24.16
CA GLY A 106 -13.33 -0.39 -24.72
C GLY A 106 -14.08 -1.70 -24.55
N THR A 107 -14.99 -1.72 -23.58
CA THR A 107 -16.40 -2.02 -23.85
C THR A 107 -17.30 -1.07 -23.06
N VAL A 108 -17.66 0.05 -23.69
CA VAL A 108 -18.88 0.76 -23.34
C VAL A 108 -20.08 -0.07 -23.83
N ALA A 109 -20.73 -0.80 -22.93
CA ALA A 109 -22.11 -1.23 -23.14
C ALA A 109 -23.01 -0.21 -22.43
N PRO A 110 -23.84 0.57 -23.15
CA PRO A 110 -24.81 1.43 -22.49
C PRO A 110 -25.99 0.55 -22.06
N GLY A 111 -26.28 0.52 -20.77
CA GLY A 111 -27.59 0.10 -20.26
C GLY A 111 -27.56 -1.01 -19.23
N ALA A 112 -27.46 -0.61 -17.97
CA ALA A 112 -28.34 -1.12 -16.92
C ALA A 112 -28.31 -0.13 -15.75
N SER A 113 -29.33 0.74 -15.70
CA SER A 113 -29.70 1.41 -14.45
C SER A 113 -29.93 0.33 -13.38
N VAL A 114 -29.16 0.39 -12.30
CA VAL A 114 -29.70 0.02 -10.99
C VAL A 114 -29.43 1.20 -10.06
N GLU A 115 -30.41 2.09 -10.01
CA GLU A 115 -30.65 2.85 -8.80
C GLU A 115 -31.26 1.85 -7.81
N THR A 116 -30.53 1.50 -6.76
CA THR A 116 -31.18 1.10 -5.50
C THR A 116 -30.52 1.86 -4.38
N SER A 117 -31.31 2.80 -3.87
CA SER A 117 -31.08 3.60 -2.69
C SER A 117 -31.25 2.75 -1.43
N ALA A 118 -30.33 2.90 -0.47
CA ALA A 118 -30.59 3.18 0.96
C ALA A 118 -29.42 2.70 1.84
N PRO A 119 -29.29 3.21 3.07
CA PRO A 119 -29.08 4.61 3.42
C PRO A 119 -27.71 4.77 4.07
N PHE A 120 -27.22 6.02 4.06
CA PHE A 120 -26.15 6.49 4.93
C PHE A 120 -26.37 5.99 6.37
N ARG A 121 -25.48 5.11 6.84
CA ARG A 121 -25.16 4.96 8.26
C ARG A 121 -23.77 5.54 8.47
N ASP A 122 -23.80 6.79 8.90
CA ASP A 122 -22.77 7.47 9.67
C ASP A 122 -22.13 6.53 10.71
N THR A 123 -20.84 6.73 10.96
CA THR A 123 -19.93 6.00 11.89
C THR A 123 -19.02 4.97 11.22
N VAL A 124 -18.01 5.45 10.48
CA VAL A 124 -16.68 4.82 10.54
C VAL A 124 -15.96 5.47 11.74
N PRO A 125 -15.53 4.71 12.76
CA PRO A 125 -14.78 5.29 13.86
C PRO A 125 -13.40 5.70 13.33
N HIS A 126 -13.15 7.01 13.33
CA HIS A 126 -11.81 7.58 13.31
C HIS A 126 -11.14 7.22 14.64
N HIS A 127 -10.55 6.02 14.76
CA HIS A 127 -9.65 5.74 15.88
C HIS A 127 -8.21 5.80 15.38
N TRP A 128 -7.80 7.02 15.06
CA TRP A 128 -6.39 7.42 15.11
C TRP A 128 -6.05 8.01 16.48
N ASP A 129 -6.91 7.83 17.48
CA ASP A 129 -6.67 8.29 18.84
C ASP A 129 -6.07 7.16 19.68
N ALA A 130 -4.84 7.38 20.12
CA ALA A 130 -4.15 6.53 21.06
C ALA A 130 -4.83 6.63 22.43
N ASP A 131 -5.39 5.53 22.92
CA ASP A 131 -5.79 5.40 24.33
C ASP A 131 -4.65 4.73 25.11
N PRO A 132 -3.94 5.47 26.00
CA PRO A 132 -2.79 4.97 26.74
C PRO A 132 -3.23 4.21 28.00
N ALA A 133 -4.00 3.13 27.84
CA ALA A 133 -4.32 2.25 28.96
C ALA A 133 -4.90 0.91 28.51
N LEU A 134 -4.08 0.00 27.96
CA LEU A 134 -4.28 -1.44 28.23
C LEU A 134 -3.06 -2.27 27.87
N SER A 135 -2.67 -3.06 28.86
CA SER A 135 -1.57 -4.00 28.87
C SER A 135 -1.79 -5.20 27.94
N ALA A 136 -0.67 -5.72 27.43
CA ALA A 136 -0.39 -7.14 27.26
C ALA A 136 -1.49 -8.01 26.62
N HIS A 137 -1.48 -8.09 25.29
CA HIS A 137 -1.73 -9.36 24.62
C HIS A 137 -0.91 -9.49 23.35
N ARG A 138 0.03 -10.44 23.35
CA ARG A 138 0.75 -10.92 22.17
C ARG A 138 -0.27 -11.34 21.12
N SER A 139 -0.24 -10.74 19.95
CA SER A 139 -0.83 -11.30 18.74
C SER A 139 -0.07 -10.73 17.57
N ARG A 140 0.79 -11.59 16.98
CA ARG A 140 1.51 -11.33 15.74
C ARG A 140 0.47 -11.02 14.66
N HIS A 141 0.37 -9.77 14.24
CA HIS A 141 -0.48 -9.34 13.14
C HIS A 141 0.39 -8.81 12.01
N ALA A 142 1.13 -9.73 11.37
CA ALA A 142 1.47 -9.52 9.98
C ALA A 142 0.16 -9.63 9.18
N ILE A 143 -0.39 -8.50 8.74
CA ILE A 143 -1.48 -8.51 7.77
C ILE A 143 -0.82 -8.81 6.42
N ALA A 144 -0.58 -10.09 6.17
CA ALA A 144 -0.45 -10.59 4.82
C ALA A 144 -1.85 -10.54 4.21
N LEU A 145 -1.99 -9.75 3.15
CA LEU A 145 -3.21 -9.62 2.35
C LEU A 145 -3.44 -10.87 1.51
#